data_AF-A0A8K0I317-F1
#
_entry.id   AF-A0A8K0I317-F1
#
_cell.length_a   1.000
_cell.length_b   1.000
_cell.length_c   1.000
_cell.angle_alpha   90.00
_cell.angle_beta   90.00
_cell.angle_gamma   90.00
#
_symmetry.space_group_name_H-M   'P 1'
#
loop_
_entity.id
_entity.type
_entity.pdbx_description
1 polymer ?
#
loop_
_entity_poly.entity_id
_entity_poly.type
_entity_poly.pdbx_seq_one_letter_code
_entity_poly.pdbx_strand_id
1 'polypeptide(L)'
;MEELTRALGGARPWDLDSADPRTNSIVYTNGRSVIIRWHNGLASIYCEQAYQATVARFSPNGEWVFSADLSGIVRIWGHHGDHVLKNGFRVLSGRIDR
;
A
#
# COMPACT_ATOMS: atom_id res chain seq x y z
N MET A 1 -16.87 12.64 12.39
CA MET A 1 -16.93 11.18 12.11
C MET A 1 -17.42 10.86 10.71
N GLU A 2 -18.33 11.65 10.12
CA GLU A 2 -18.84 11.45 8.74
C GLU A 2 -17.90 11.90 7.62
N GLU A 3 -17.06 12.91 7.84
CA GLU A 3 -16.18 13.46 6.79
C GLU A 3 -15.03 12.53 6.38
N LEU A 4 -14.53 11.70 7.30
CA LEU A 4 -13.46 10.74 7.02
C LEU A 4 -13.95 9.59 6.11
N THR A 5 -15.21 9.18 6.25
CA THR A 5 -15.81 8.10 5.45
C THR A 5 -16.04 8.52 4.00
N ARG A 6 -16.35 9.80 3.75
CA ARG A 6 -16.61 10.33 2.39
C ARG A 6 -15.33 10.54 1.58
N ALA A 7 -14.22 10.91 2.23
CA ALA A 7 -12.93 11.13 1.56
C ALA A 7 -12.24 9.83 1.09
N LEU A 8 -12.64 8.68 1.66
CA LEU A 8 -11.96 7.40 1.50
C LEU A 8 -12.59 6.43 0.48
N GLY A 9 -13.67 6.81 -0.22
CA GLY A 9 -14.13 6.09 -1.41
C GLY A 9 -14.29 4.57 -1.23
N GLY A 10 -14.86 4.14 -0.10
CA GLY A 10 -15.08 2.73 0.21
C GLY A 10 -13.97 2.04 1.02
N ALA A 11 -12.83 2.69 1.28
CA ALA A 11 -11.88 2.19 2.28
C ALA A 11 -12.46 2.41 3.67
N ARG A 12 -12.69 1.30 4.40
CA ARG A 12 -13.12 1.33 5.79
C ARG A 12 -12.02 1.99 6.63
N PRO A 13 -12.34 2.63 7.77
CA PRO A 13 -11.32 3.23 8.65
C PRO A 13 -10.20 2.26 9.08
N TRP A 14 -10.48 0.95 9.08
CA TRP A 14 -9.53 -0.13 9.38
C TRP A 14 -8.70 -0.59 8.17
N ASP A 15 -9.01 -0.12 6.96
CA ASP A 15 -8.31 -0.50 5.73
C ASP A 15 -6.98 0.24 5.57
N LEU A 16 -6.71 1.22 6.43
CA LEU A 16 -5.42 1.91 6.50
C LEU A 16 -4.33 0.94 6.95
N ASP A 17 -3.44 0.57 6.04
CA ASP A 17 -2.39 -0.40 6.33
C ASP A 17 -1.18 0.25 7.04
N SER A 18 -0.84 1.49 6.68
CA SER A 18 0.25 2.24 7.29
C SER A 18 0.17 3.73 6.95
N ALA A 19 0.76 4.57 7.81
CA ALA A 19 1.01 5.98 7.55
C ALA A 19 2.48 6.29 7.80
N ASP A 20 3.05 7.24 7.05
CA ASP A 20 4.38 7.77 7.28
C ASP A 20 4.29 9.24 7.75
N PRO A 21 4.70 9.56 8.99
CA PRO A 21 4.63 10.92 9.52
C PRO A 21 5.65 11.87 8.88
N ARG A 22 6.73 11.37 8.25
CA ARG A 22 7.72 12.25 7.60
C ARG A 22 7.18 12.84 6.32
N THR A 23 6.61 11.99 5.47
CA THR A 23 6.02 12.40 4.19
C THR A 23 4.55 12.84 4.33
N ASN A 24 3.97 12.68 5.53
CA ASN A 24 2.54 12.91 5.81
C ASN A 24 1.65 12.21 4.78
N SER A 25 1.98 10.94 4.54
CA SER A 25 1.34 10.09 3.53
C SER A 25 0.74 8.85 4.17
N ILE A 26 -0.29 8.33 3.53
CA ILE A 26 -0.97 7.10 3.92
C ILE A 26 -0.89 6.09 2.80
N VAL A 27 -0.84 4.80 3.13
CA VAL A 27 -0.90 3.71 2.16
C VAL A 27 -2.01 2.74 2.53
N TYR A 28 -2.73 2.28 1.50
CA TYR A 28 -3.80 1.30 1.65
C TYR A 28 -3.95 0.46 0.38
N THR A 29 -4.42 -0.77 0.55
CA THR A 29 -4.72 -1.67 -0.58
C THR A 29 -6.13 -1.46 -1.13
N ASN A 30 -6.29 -1.49 -2.45
CA ASN A 30 -7.59 -1.52 -3.13
C ASN A 30 -7.55 -2.53 -4.28
N GLY A 31 -8.23 -3.67 -4.11
CA GLY A 31 -8.21 -4.73 -5.11
C GLY A 31 -6.79 -5.24 -5.36
N ARG A 32 -6.31 -5.17 -6.60
CA ARG A 32 -4.92 -5.53 -6.98
C ARG A 32 -3.94 -4.35 -6.91
N SER A 33 -4.44 -3.19 -6.52
CA SER A 33 -3.67 -1.95 -6.50
C SER A 33 -3.31 -1.59 -5.07
N VAL A 34 -2.14 -0.97 -4.91
CA VAL A 34 -1.71 -0.33 -3.67
C VAL A 34 -1.70 1.17 -3.92
N ILE A 35 -2.41 1.91 -3.08
CA ILE A 35 -2.58 3.36 -3.25
C ILE A 35 -1.83 4.06 -2.15
N ILE A 36 -0.97 5.00 -2.53
CA ILE A 36 -0.35 5.96 -1.63
C ILE A 36 -1.06 7.29 -1.83
N ARG A 37 -1.49 7.93 -0.75
CA ARG A 37 -2.13 9.23 -0.78
C ARG A 37 -1.39 10.20 0.13
N TRP A 38 -1.04 11.36 -0.40
CA TRP A 38 -0.43 12.46 0.36
C TRP A 38 -1.50 13.43 0.84
N HIS A 39 -1.20 14.16 1.92
CA HIS A 39 -2.11 15.14 2.48
C HIS A 39 -2.44 16.31 1.52
N ASN A 40 -1.55 16.61 0.57
CA ASN A 40 -1.78 17.63 -0.46
C ASN A 40 -2.80 17.23 -1.54
N GLY A 41 -3.40 16.03 -1.44
CA GLY A 41 -4.40 15.52 -2.38
C GLY A 41 -3.81 14.75 -3.57
N LEU A 42 -2.49 14.66 -3.70
CA LEU A 42 -1.87 13.77 -4.67
C LEU A 42 -2.04 12.32 -4.25
N ALA A 43 -2.17 11.44 -5.25
CA ALA A 43 -2.18 10.00 -5.03
C ALA A 43 -1.32 9.31 -6.09
N SER A 44 -0.63 8.26 -5.68
CA SER A 44 0.09 7.36 -6.57
C SER A 44 -0.45 5.95 -6.43
N ILE A 45 -0.51 5.24 -7.55
CA ILE A 45 -1.13 3.93 -7.63
C ILE A 45 -0.10 2.94 -8.17
N TYR A 46 0.12 1.88 -7.40
CA TYR A 46 0.93 0.75 -7.78
C TYR A 46 0.05 -0.44 -8.17
N CYS A 47 0.10 -0.89 -9.42
CA CYS A 47 -0.81 -1.90 -9.98
C CYS A 47 -0.13 -3.21 -10.38
N GLU A 48 1.11 -3.44 -9.95
CA GLU A 48 1.94 -4.58 -10.39
C GLU A 48 1.67 -5.88 -9.62
N GLN A 49 0.71 -5.91 -8.69
CA GLN A 49 0.37 -7.14 -8.00
C GLN A 49 -0.50 -8.05 -8.87
N ALA A 50 -0.10 -9.31 -8.97
CA ALA A 50 -0.80 -10.30 -9.77
C ALA A 50 -2.17 -10.65 -9.18
N TYR A 51 -2.25 -10.70 -7.85
CA TYR A 51 -3.47 -11.02 -7.09
C TYR A 51 -3.89 -9.85 -6.19
N GLN A 52 -5.03 -10.00 -5.52
CA GLN A 52 -5.54 -8.97 -4.62
C GLN A 52 -4.50 -8.66 -3.54
N ALA A 53 -4.12 -7.39 -3.46
CA ALA A 53 -3.23 -6.88 -2.43
C ALA A 53 -3.99 -6.87 -1.10
N THR A 54 -3.33 -7.39 -0.07
CA THR A 54 -3.93 -7.58 1.27
C THR A 54 -3.25 -6.75 2.33
N VAL A 55 -1.96 -6.43 2.14
CA VAL A 55 -1.14 -5.66 3.05
C VAL A 55 -0.31 -4.65 2.27
N ALA A 56 -0.14 -3.44 2.80
CA ALA A 56 0.82 -2.47 2.30
C ALA A 56 1.46 -1.64 3.43
N ARG A 57 2.78 -1.61 3.59
CA ARG A 57 3.41 -0.81 4.64
C ARG A 57 4.56 0.04 4.15
N PHE A 58 4.75 1.18 4.79
CA PHE A 58 5.97 1.97 4.64
C PHE A 58 7.13 1.32 5.39
N SER A 59 8.31 1.45 4.81
CA SER A 59 9.57 1.20 5.51
C SER A 59 9.79 2.25 6.61
N PRO A 60 10.53 1.93 7.69
CA PRO A 60 10.81 2.89 8.77
C PRO A 60 11.58 4.14 8.32
N ASN A 61 12.29 4.07 7.20
CA ASN A 61 12.98 5.19 6.58
C ASN A 61 12.13 5.95 5.54
N GLY A 62 10.94 5.47 5.17
CA GLY A 62 10.02 6.13 4.23
C GLY A 62 10.35 5.95 2.75
N GLU A 63 11.51 5.39 2.41
CA GLU A 63 12.00 5.28 1.02
C GLU A 63 11.32 4.15 0.23
N TRP A 64 10.87 3.11 0.94
CA TRP A 64 10.33 1.89 0.35
C TRP A 64 8.91 1.61 0.85
N VAL A 65 8.13 0.98 -0.01
CA VAL A 65 6.82 0.40 0.31
C VAL A 65 6.89 -1.11 0.13
N PHE A 66 6.38 -1.83 1.12
CA PHE A 66 6.16 -3.26 1.09
C PHE A 66 4.70 -3.51 0.73
N SER A 67 4.44 -4.39 -0.23
CA SER A 67 3.09 -4.84 -0.53
C SER A 67 3.03 -6.35 -0.62
N ALA A 68 1.95 -6.94 -0.12
CA ALA A 68 1.73 -8.39 -0.16
C ALA A 68 0.38 -8.73 -0.78
N ASP A 69 0.29 -9.90 -1.40
CA ASP A 69 -0.92 -10.37 -2.06
C ASP A 69 -1.44 -11.73 -1.53
N LEU A 70 -2.61 -12.12 -2.03
CA LEU A 70 -3.26 -13.40 -1.77
C LEU A 70 -2.43 -14.64 -2.10
N SER A 71 -1.45 -14.53 -3.00
CA SER A 71 -0.63 -15.67 -3.45
C SER A 71 0.58 -15.92 -2.56
N GLY A 72 0.84 -15.01 -1.62
CA GLY A 72 1.99 -15.05 -0.74
C GLY A 72 3.21 -14.35 -1.32
N ILE A 73 3.03 -13.52 -2.35
CA ILE A 73 4.09 -12.72 -2.96
C ILE A 73 4.15 -11.37 -2.26
N VAL A 74 5.34 -11.05 -1.76
CA VAL A 74 5.69 -9.74 -1.21
C VAL A 74 6.56 -9.01 -2.22
N ARG A 75 6.22 -7.76 -2.50
CA ARG A 75 7.00 -6.84 -3.33
C ARG A 75 7.52 -5.68 -2.49
N ILE A 76 8.72 -5.23 -2.83
CA ILE A 76 9.37 -4.06 -2.26
C ILE A 76 9.65 -3.11 -3.41
N TRP A 77 9.12 -1.90 -3.33
CA TRP A 77 9.21 -0.91 -4.41
C TRP A 77 9.37 0.50 -3.85
N GLY A 78 9.91 1.40 -4.67
CA GLY A 78 10.22 2.77 -4.27
C GLY A 78 8.97 3.61 -3.98
N HIS A 79 8.97 4.32 -2.85
CA HIS A 79 7.85 5.20 -2.47
C HIS A 79 7.67 6.37 -3.47
N HIS A 80 8.77 6.88 -4.02
CA HIS A 80 8.82 8.04 -4.90
C HIS A 80 9.10 7.66 -6.37
N GLY A 81 8.68 8.54 -7.29
CA GLY A 81 8.92 8.37 -8.74
C GLY A 81 8.14 7.19 -9.34
N ASP A 82 8.80 6.43 -10.21
CA ASP A 82 8.19 5.37 -11.03
C ASP A 82 8.00 4.03 -10.30
N HIS A 83 7.99 4.02 -8.96
CA HIS A 83 7.79 2.82 -8.14
C HIS A 83 8.73 1.66 -8.50
N VAL A 84 10.02 1.97 -8.65
CA VAL A 84 11.04 0.99 -9.04
C VAL A 84 10.99 -0.22 -8.12
N LEU A 85 10.75 -1.40 -8.71
CA LEU A 85 10.73 -2.66 -7.99
C LEU A 85 12.16 -3.00 -7.55
N LYS A 86 12.36 -3.05 -6.23
CA LYS A 86 13.63 -3.47 -5.64
C LYS A 86 13.73 -4.99 -5.60
N ASN A 87 12.66 -5.65 -5.16
CA ASN A 87 12.61 -7.11 -5.10
C ASN A 87 11.18 -7.64 -4.97
N GLY A 88 10.99 -8.89 -5.36
CA GLY A 88 9.75 -9.65 -5.18
C GLY A 88 10.07 -11.04 -4.66
N PHE A 89 9.46 -11.42 -3.53
CA PHE A 89 9.69 -12.70 -2.87
C PHE A 89 8.37 -13.43 -2.71
N ARG A 90 8.40 -14.75 -2.91
CA ARG A 90 7.33 -15.62 -2.43
C ARG A 90 7.67 -16.05 -1.01
N VAL A 91 6.97 -15.47 -0.04
CA VAL A 91 7.22 -15.73 1.39
C VAL A 91 6.36 -16.88 1.89
N LEU A 92 5.12 -16.97 1.40
CA LEU A 92 4.19 -18.04 1.75
C LEU A 92 3.65 -18.72 0.48
N SER A 93 3.17 -19.96 0.63
CA SER A 93 2.41 -20.66 -0.41
C SER A 93 0.92 -20.31 -0.39
N GLY A 94 0.52 -19.27 0.34
CA GLY A 94 -0.87 -18.85 0.53
C GLY A 94 -0.99 -17.38 0.93
N ARG A 95 -2.20 -16.99 1.34
CA ARG A 95 -2.55 -15.59 1.63
C ARG A 95 -1.68 -15.00 2.75
N ILE A 96 -1.20 -13.77 2.52
CA ILE A 96 -0.63 -12.92 3.57
C ILE A 96 -1.74 -12.00 4.08
N ASP A 97 -2.00 -12.00 5.38
CA ASP A 97 -2.96 -11.12 6.06
C ASP A 97 -2.26 -10.14 7.02
N ARG A 98 -3.05 -9.23 7.59
CA ARG A 98 -2.61 -8.11 8.43
C ARG A 98 -2.66 -8.49 9.91
#